data_AF-A0A847MSQ6-F1
#
_entry.id   AF-A0A847MSQ6-F1
#
_cell.length_a   1.000
_cell.length_b   1.000
_cell.length_c   1.000
_cell.angle_alpha   90.00
_cell.angle_beta   90.00
_cell.angle_gamma   90.00
#
_symmetry.space_group_name_H-M   'P 1'
#
loop_
_entity.id
_entity.type
_entity.pdbx_description
1 polymer ?
#
loop_
_entity_poly.entity_id
_entity_poly.type
_entity_poly.pdbx_seq_one_letter_code
_entity_poly.pdbx_strand_id
1 'polypeptide(L)'
;MTTTTGQKRQKRQPVNQPSLGAIGWLRFLWRQLTSMRTALFLLLMLAIAAVPGSVFPQRSIDPTRTADWIADRPTVGPWLDRLGFFEVYATPWFASIYLLLLISLIGCIVPRTRLHWKAMRQVPPRTPARLDRLAAHTDVEVLGDRGEATLDAIETALRRRRYRVHRHAPGTLSAEGGYLKETGNLVFHIAIVG
;
A
#
# COMPACT_ATOMS: atom_id res chain seq x y z
N MET A 1 37.51 56.85 17.85
CA MET A 1 37.89 55.46 17.53
C MET A 1 36.64 54.69 17.17
N THR A 2 36.39 54.51 15.87
CA THR A 2 35.25 53.78 15.31
C THR A 2 35.75 52.47 14.74
N THR A 3 35.41 51.34 15.36
CA THR A 3 35.69 50.00 14.82
C THR A 3 34.47 49.48 14.07
N THR A 4 34.57 49.44 12.75
CA THR A 4 33.61 48.80 11.84
C THR A 4 33.84 47.29 11.83
N THR A 5 32.90 46.52 12.39
CA THR A 5 32.92 45.05 12.35
C THR A 5 32.48 44.55 10.98
N GLY A 6 33.42 44.04 10.18
CA GLY A 6 33.16 43.44 8.87
C GLY A 6 32.42 42.10 9.00
N GLN A 7 31.17 42.07 8.55
CA GLN A 7 30.34 40.87 8.47
C GLN A 7 30.82 39.98 7.30
N LYS A 8 31.41 38.81 7.60
CA LYS A 8 31.79 37.81 6.57
C LYS A 8 30.54 37.28 5.87
N ARG A 9 30.41 37.59 4.57
CA ARG A 9 29.43 36.96 3.65
C ARG A 9 29.60 35.43 3.68
N GLN A 10 28.64 34.72 4.28
CA GLN A 10 28.54 33.26 4.15
C GLN A 10 28.32 32.90 2.67
N LYS A 11 29.28 32.19 2.07
CA LYS A 11 29.13 31.58 0.74
C LYS A 11 27.97 30.57 0.79
N ARG A 12 26.89 30.84 0.05
CA ARG A 12 25.79 29.88 -0.15
C ARG A 12 26.38 28.63 -0.80
N GLN A 13 26.25 27.48 -0.14
CA GLN A 13 26.64 26.19 -0.72
C GLN A 13 25.80 25.93 -1.97
N PRO A 14 26.39 25.42 -3.06
CA PRO A 14 25.66 25.11 -4.27
C PRO A 14 24.62 24.04 -3.99
N VAL A 15 23.39 24.28 -4.45
CA VAL A 15 22.26 23.37 -4.29
C VAL A 15 22.55 22.11 -5.12
N ASN A 16 22.85 21.01 -4.43
CA ASN A 16 23.17 19.74 -5.07
C ASN A 16 21.86 18.98 -5.37
N GLN A 17 21.17 19.39 -6.43
CA GLN A 17 19.99 18.68 -6.92
C GLN A 17 20.42 17.53 -7.84
N PRO A 18 19.93 16.30 -7.63
CA PRO A 18 20.21 15.21 -8.55
C PRO A 18 19.65 15.54 -9.93
N SER A 19 20.51 15.57 -10.95
CA SER A 19 20.07 15.65 -12.34
C SER A 19 19.43 14.31 -12.74
N LEU A 20 18.11 14.25 -12.67
CA LEU A 20 17.36 13.07 -13.11
C LEU A 20 17.42 13.02 -14.65
N GLY A 21 18.28 12.15 -15.19
CA GLY A 21 18.17 11.73 -16.58
C GLY A 21 16.84 11.01 -16.85
N ALA A 22 16.55 10.65 -18.10
CA ALA A 22 15.28 10.02 -18.49
C ALA A 22 14.92 8.77 -17.65
N ILE A 23 15.92 7.93 -17.34
CA ILE A 23 15.74 6.74 -16.48
C ILE A 23 15.42 7.13 -15.03
N GLY A 24 16.01 8.23 -14.54
CA GLY A 24 15.71 8.77 -13.22
C GLY A 24 14.26 9.23 -13.11
N TRP A 25 13.75 9.91 -14.14
CA TRP A 25 12.35 10.31 -14.24
C TRP A 25 11.39 9.12 -14.28
N LEU A 26 11.68 8.10 -15.09
CA LEU A 26 10.83 6.92 -15.17
C LEU A 26 10.78 6.17 -13.84
N ARG A 27 11.92 5.99 -13.16
CA ARG A 27 11.96 5.38 -11.82
C ARG A 27 11.23 6.21 -10.77
N PHE A 28 11.37 7.53 -10.84
CA PHE A 28 10.66 8.44 -9.95
C PHE A 28 9.14 8.32 -10.14
N LEU A 29 8.67 8.38 -11.39
CA LEU A 29 7.26 8.24 -11.73
C LEU A 29 6.71 6.88 -11.29
N TRP A 30 7.47 5.80 -11.52
CA TRP A 30 7.11 4.46 -11.07
C TRP A 30 6.97 4.38 -9.54
N ARG A 31 7.93 4.96 -8.80
CA ARG A 31 7.87 5.02 -7.33
C ARG A 31 6.68 5.84 -6.85
N GLN A 32 6.32 6.90 -7.58
CA GLN A 32 5.15 7.71 -7.24
C GLN A 32 3.85 6.94 -7.50
N LEU A 33 3.71 6.27 -8.63
CA LEU A 33 2.54 5.46 -8.98
C LEU A 33 2.34 4.29 -8.03
N THR A 34 3.42 3.65 -7.57
CA THR A 34 3.35 2.48 -6.67
C THR A 34 3.16 2.83 -5.19
N SER A 35 2.96 4.10 -4.84
CA SER A 35 2.75 4.51 -3.44
C SER A 35 1.28 4.41 -3.00
N MET A 36 1.04 3.97 -1.76
CA MET A 36 -0.30 3.91 -1.17
C MET A 36 -1.00 5.28 -1.19
N ARG A 37 -0.24 6.36 -0.96
CA ARG A 37 -0.77 7.73 -0.98
C ARG A 37 -1.36 8.09 -2.34
N THR A 38 -0.65 7.75 -3.41
CA THR A 38 -1.12 8.01 -4.78
C THR A 38 -2.39 7.22 -5.08
N ALA A 39 -2.47 5.95 -4.65
CA ALA A 39 -3.69 5.14 -4.81
C ALA A 39 -4.92 5.79 -4.14
N LEU A 40 -4.77 6.27 -2.89
CA LEU A 40 -5.86 6.96 -2.18
C LEU A 40 -6.29 8.26 -2.89
N PHE A 41 -5.32 9.03 -3.39
CA PHE A 41 -5.62 10.24 -4.16
C PHE A 41 -6.34 9.92 -5.48
N LEU A 42 -5.89 8.89 -6.21
CA LEU A 42 -6.51 8.45 -7.45
C LEU A 42 -7.93 7.92 -7.20
N LEU A 43 -8.16 7.22 -6.09
CA LEU A 43 -9.49 6.78 -5.68
C LEU A 43 -10.42 7.97 -5.42
N LEU A 44 -9.94 8.98 -4.69
CA LEU A 44 -10.69 10.23 -4.47
C LEU A 44 -10.98 10.95 -5.80
N MET A 45 -9.98 11.03 -6.67
CA MET A 45 -10.13 11.68 -7.97
C MET A 45 -11.12 10.94 -8.86
N LEU A 46 -11.11 9.59 -8.85
CA LEU A 46 -12.08 8.76 -9.56
C LEU A 46 -13.50 8.98 -9.01
N ALA A 47 -13.65 9.07 -7.69
CA ALA A 47 -14.95 9.34 -7.06
C ALA A 47 -15.53 10.70 -7.50
N ILE A 48 -14.70 11.75 -7.51
CA ILE A 48 -15.11 13.08 -8.00
C ILE A 48 -15.42 13.04 -9.51
N ALA A 49 -14.58 12.35 -10.29
CA ALA A 49 -14.74 12.17 -11.72
C ALA A 49 -16.04 11.43 -12.10
N ALA A 50 -16.57 10.59 -11.21
CA ALA A 50 -17.83 9.86 -11.43
C ALA A 50 -19.09 10.71 -11.15
N VAL A 51 -18.98 11.82 -10.40
CA VAL A 51 -20.14 12.67 -10.04
C VAL A 51 -20.91 13.20 -11.25
N PRO A 52 -20.27 13.73 -12.32
CA PRO A 52 -21.00 14.17 -13.50
C PRO A 52 -21.85 13.05 -14.13
N GLY A 53 -21.38 11.80 -14.03
CA GLY A 53 -22.07 10.62 -14.56
C GLY A 53 -23.42 10.34 -13.89
N SER A 54 -23.63 10.80 -12.66
CA SER A 54 -24.91 10.67 -11.94
C SER A 54 -25.76 11.92 -11.96
N VAL A 55 -25.17 13.10 -12.20
CA VAL A 55 -25.87 14.40 -12.21
C VAL A 55 -26.45 14.72 -13.59
N PHE A 56 -25.73 14.41 -14.67
CA PHE A 56 -26.14 14.72 -16.05
C PHE A 56 -26.78 13.51 -16.73
N PRO A 57 -27.75 13.72 -17.66
CA PRO A 57 -28.29 12.62 -18.45
C PRO A 57 -27.16 11.93 -19.22
N GLN A 58 -27.10 10.61 -19.19
CA GLN A 58 -26.07 9.86 -19.91
C GLN A 58 -26.63 9.36 -21.25
N ARG A 59 -25.93 9.61 -22.34
CA ARG A 59 -26.35 9.26 -23.70
C ARG A 59 -26.46 7.73 -23.91
N SER A 60 -25.72 6.95 -23.12
CA SER A 60 -25.84 5.48 -23.07
C SER A 60 -27.13 4.97 -22.41
N ILE A 61 -27.82 5.80 -21.63
CA ILE A 61 -29.06 5.46 -20.93
C ILE A 61 -30.26 6.04 -21.69
N ASP A 62 -30.22 7.32 -22.02
CA ASP A 62 -31.28 8.02 -22.75
C ASP A 62 -30.68 9.08 -23.70
N PRO A 63 -30.49 8.73 -24.98
CA PRO A 63 -29.90 9.65 -25.96
C PRO A 63 -30.83 10.82 -26.28
N THR A 64 -32.15 10.60 -26.24
CA THR A 64 -33.17 11.64 -26.53
C THR A 64 -33.17 12.73 -25.47
N ARG A 65 -33.28 12.36 -24.18
CA ARG A 65 -33.21 13.30 -23.06
C ARG A 65 -31.89 14.07 -23.02
N THR A 66 -30.80 13.43 -23.42
CA THR A 66 -29.48 14.09 -23.51
C THR A 66 -29.49 15.16 -24.61
N ALA A 67 -30.01 14.84 -25.80
CA ALA A 67 -30.12 15.78 -26.90
C ALA A 67 -31.01 16.99 -26.55
N ASP A 68 -32.16 16.74 -25.93
CA ASP A 68 -33.08 17.78 -25.46
C ASP A 68 -32.40 18.69 -24.42
N TRP A 69 -31.68 18.11 -23.45
CA TRP A 69 -30.98 18.87 -22.43
C TRP A 69 -29.93 19.83 -23.02
N ILE A 70 -29.20 19.38 -24.05
CA ILE A 70 -28.19 20.18 -24.75
C ILE A 70 -28.87 21.27 -25.58
N ALA A 71 -29.96 20.96 -26.28
CA ALA A 71 -30.72 21.92 -27.08
C ALA A 71 -31.33 23.04 -26.22
N ASP A 72 -31.85 22.68 -25.03
CA ASP A 72 -32.40 23.62 -24.04
C ASP A 72 -31.33 24.55 -23.43
N ARG A 73 -30.04 24.21 -23.56
CA ARG A 73 -28.91 24.92 -22.93
C ARG A 73 -27.82 25.21 -23.95
N PRO A 74 -28.06 26.11 -24.93
CA PRO A 74 -27.16 26.32 -26.07
C PRO A 74 -25.79 26.89 -25.69
N THR A 75 -25.65 27.55 -24.53
CA THR A 75 -24.38 28.13 -24.08
C THR A 75 -23.50 27.13 -23.33
N VAL A 76 -24.06 26.36 -22.40
CA VAL A 76 -23.30 25.41 -21.56
C VAL A 76 -23.29 23.99 -22.11
N GLY A 77 -24.36 23.56 -22.77
CA GLY A 77 -24.54 22.20 -23.31
C GLY A 77 -23.39 21.76 -24.22
N PRO A 78 -23.03 22.53 -25.26
CA PRO A 78 -21.93 22.17 -26.15
C PRO A 78 -20.56 22.05 -25.45
N TRP A 79 -20.32 22.84 -24.40
CA TRP A 79 -19.08 22.74 -23.61
C TRP A 79 -19.03 21.48 -22.76
N LEU A 80 -20.13 21.16 -22.08
CA LEU A 80 -20.23 19.94 -21.28
C LEU A 80 -20.16 18.68 -22.16
N ASP A 81 -20.71 18.73 -23.38
CA ASP A 81 -20.64 17.65 -24.37
C ASP A 81 -19.21 17.47 -24.91
N ARG A 82 -18.49 18.56 -25.20
CA ARG A 82 -17.07 18.51 -25.58
C ARG A 82 -16.16 17.95 -24.48
N LEU A 83 -16.48 18.24 -23.22
CA LEU A 83 -15.78 17.67 -22.07
C LEU A 83 -16.22 16.22 -21.79
N GLY A 84 -17.27 15.74 -22.44
CA GLY A 84 -17.77 14.36 -22.34
C GLY A 84 -18.60 14.08 -21.09
N PHE A 85 -19.24 15.08 -20.48
CA PHE A 85 -20.07 14.86 -19.28
C PHE A 85 -21.37 14.09 -19.52
N PHE A 86 -21.81 13.93 -20.76
CA PHE A 86 -22.95 13.08 -21.12
C PHE A 86 -22.54 11.64 -21.49
N GLU A 87 -21.24 11.35 -21.55
CA GLU A 87 -20.68 10.01 -21.77
C GLU A 87 -19.43 9.78 -20.92
N VAL A 88 -19.50 10.14 -19.63
CA VAL A 88 -18.34 10.26 -18.73
C VAL A 88 -17.47 9.01 -18.75
N TYR A 89 -18.08 7.83 -18.68
CA TYR A 89 -17.39 6.54 -18.59
C TYR A 89 -16.65 6.14 -19.87
N ALA A 90 -16.98 6.75 -21.02
CA ALA A 90 -16.29 6.53 -22.30
C ALA A 90 -15.21 7.59 -22.59
N THR A 91 -15.05 8.58 -21.72
CA THR A 91 -14.11 9.68 -21.97
C THR A 91 -12.64 9.27 -21.75
N PRO A 92 -11.70 9.78 -22.56
CA PRO A 92 -10.27 9.52 -22.37
C PRO A 92 -9.74 9.97 -21.02
N TRP A 93 -10.26 11.07 -20.45
CA TRP A 93 -9.80 11.59 -19.16
C TRP A 93 -10.26 10.70 -18.01
N PHE A 94 -11.49 10.18 -18.03
CA PHE A 94 -11.97 9.23 -17.02
C PHE A 94 -11.18 7.91 -17.10
N ALA A 95 -11.00 7.39 -18.33
CA ALA A 95 -10.21 6.18 -18.57
C ALA A 95 -8.76 6.33 -18.07
N SER A 96 -8.16 7.50 -18.23
CA SER A 96 -6.80 7.78 -17.73
C SER A 96 -6.71 7.63 -16.21
N ILE A 97 -7.68 8.16 -15.47
CA ILE A 97 -7.72 8.04 -13.99
C ILE A 97 -7.88 6.58 -13.59
N TYR A 98 -8.81 5.86 -14.22
CA TYR A 98 -9.05 4.45 -13.97
C TYR A 98 -7.79 3.60 -14.24
N LEU A 99 -7.12 3.80 -15.37
CA LEU A 99 -5.90 3.07 -15.72
C LEU A 99 -4.77 3.39 -14.75
N LEU A 100 -4.57 4.65 -14.37
CA LEU A 100 -3.58 5.04 -13.36
C LEU A 100 -3.86 4.39 -12.01
N LEU A 101 -5.13 4.34 -11.59
CA LEU A 101 -5.55 3.68 -10.37
C LEU A 101 -5.23 2.17 -10.42
N LEU A 102 -5.56 1.50 -11.53
CA LEU A 102 -5.29 0.08 -11.72
C LEU A 102 -3.79 -0.23 -11.67
N ILE A 103 -2.98 0.56 -12.39
CA ILE A 103 -1.52 0.40 -12.37
C ILE A 103 -0.96 0.67 -10.97
N SER A 104 -1.47 1.69 -10.27
CA SER A 104 -1.08 2.01 -8.89
C SER A 104 -1.41 0.87 -7.92
N LEU A 105 -2.61 0.29 -8.05
CA LEU A 105 -3.07 -0.84 -7.26
C LEU A 105 -2.20 -2.08 -7.49
N ILE A 106 -1.91 -2.43 -8.74
CA ILE A 106 -0.98 -3.52 -9.07
C ILE A 106 0.42 -3.23 -8.51
N GLY A 107 0.86 -1.98 -8.64
CA GLY A 107 2.14 -1.49 -8.13
C GLY A 107 2.30 -1.67 -6.62
N CYS A 108 1.23 -1.44 -5.84
CA CYS A 108 1.26 -1.59 -4.39
C CYS A 108 1.05 -3.04 -3.92
N ILE A 109 0.28 -3.85 -4.65
CA ILE A 109 -0.05 -5.23 -4.24
C ILE A 109 1.14 -6.18 -4.45
N VAL A 110 1.85 -6.09 -5.57
CA VAL A 110 2.97 -6.99 -5.91
C VAL A 110 4.07 -7.03 -4.83
N PRO A 111 4.65 -5.89 -4.38
CA PRO A 111 5.70 -5.92 -3.37
C PRO A 111 5.18 -6.42 -2.02
N ARG A 112 3.94 -6.07 -1.66
CA ARG A 112 3.30 -6.54 -0.42
C ARG A 112 3.09 -8.05 -0.44
N THR A 113 2.58 -8.58 -1.54
CA THR A 113 2.41 -10.03 -1.74
C THR A 113 3.74 -10.77 -1.65
N ARG A 114 4.80 -10.23 -2.25
CA ARG A 114 6.15 -10.83 -2.16
C ARG A 114 6.68 -10.87 -0.73
N LEU A 115 6.51 -9.79 0.04
CA LEU A 115 6.93 -9.74 1.44
C LEU A 115 6.15 -10.75 2.28
N HIS A 116 4.83 -10.79 2.12
CA HIS A 116 3.96 -11.73 2.83
C HIS A 116 4.28 -13.19 2.49
N TRP A 117 4.45 -13.48 1.20
CA TRP A 117 4.86 -14.80 0.72
C TRP A 117 6.19 -15.25 1.32
N LYS A 118 7.16 -14.32 1.39
CA LYS A 118 8.44 -14.58 2.05
C LYS A 118 8.21 -14.88 3.52
N ALA A 119 7.50 -14.02 4.26
CA ALA A 119 7.21 -14.18 5.69
C ALA A 119 6.53 -15.52 6.01
N MET A 120 5.53 -15.92 5.23
CA MET A 120 4.85 -17.22 5.37
C MET A 120 5.79 -18.42 5.20
N ARG A 121 6.89 -18.26 4.45
CA ARG A 121 7.90 -19.30 4.22
C ARG A 121 9.08 -19.23 5.18
N GLN A 122 9.28 -18.13 5.91
CA GLN A 122 10.40 -18.00 6.84
C GLN A 122 10.21 -18.94 8.03
N VAL A 123 11.30 -19.38 8.64
CA VAL A 123 11.30 -20.16 9.88
C VAL A 123 11.00 -19.22 11.05
N PRO A 124 10.35 -19.68 12.14
CA PRO A 124 10.18 -18.89 13.36
C PRO A 124 11.49 -18.17 13.75
N PRO A 125 11.43 -16.91 14.20
CA PRO A 125 12.62 -16.14 14.52
C PRO A 125 13.36 -16.72 15.71
N ARG A 126 14.68 -16.51 15.75
CA ARG A 126 15.55 -16.97 16.85
C ARG A 126 15.08 -16.45 18.19
N THR A 127 15.06 -17.32 19.19
CA THR A 127 14.83 -16.93 20.59
C THR A 127 15.91 -15.93 21.00
N PRO A 128 15.54 -14.73 21.49
CA PRO A 128 16.52 -13.73 21.91
C PRO A 128 17.29 -14.20 23.13
N ALA A 129 18.57 -13.83 23.22
CA ALA A 129 19.45 -14.26 24.31
C ALA A 129 19.05 -13.69 25.69
N ARG A 130 18.21 -12.65 25.73
CA ARG A 130 17.75 -11.96 26.94
C ARG A 130 16.24 -11.71 26.86
N LEU A 131 15.45 -12.69 27.31
CA LEU A 131 13.99 -12.62 27.30
C LEU A 131 13.47 -11.57 28.30
N ASP A 132 14.19 -11.35 29.39
CA ASP A 132 13.93 -10.34 30.43
C ASP A 132 13.85 -8.90 29.90
N ARG A 133 14.51 -8.63 28.77
CA ARG A 133 14.48 -7.30 28.12
C ARG A 133 13.22 -7.06 27.28
N LEU A 134 12.41 -8.09 27.02
CA LEU A 134 11.17 -7.93 26.27
C LEU A 134 10.07 -7.42 27.21
N ALA A 135 9.33 -6.42 26.74
CA ALA A 135 8.19 -5.86 27.48
C ALA A 135 7.10 -6.91 27.76
N ALA A 136 6.99 -7.94 26.91
CA ALA A 136 6.06 -9.05 27.07
C ALA A 136 6.85 -10.35 27.33
N HIS A 137 7.38 -10.49 28.54
CA HIS A 137 7.95 -11.75 29.04
C HIS A 137 7.15 -12.25 30.24
N THR A 138 7.12 -13.57 30.43
CA THR A 138 6.51 -14.19 31.59
C THR A 138 7.27 -15.47 31.90
N ASP A 139 7.65 -15.62 33.16
CA ASP A 139 8.23 -16.86 33.68
C ASP A 139 7.12 -17.70 34.29
N VAL A 140 7.09 -18.99 33.94
CA VAL A 140 6.12 -19.95 34.48
C VAL A 140 6.90 -21.17 34.94
N GLU A 141 6.70 -21.56 36.19
CA GLU A 141 7.23 -22.81 36.71
C GLU A 141 6.38 -23.98 36.20
N VAL A 142 7.03 -25.01 35.65
CA VAL A 142 6.36 -26.19 35.09
C VAL A 142 6.97 -27.42 35.76
N LEU A 143 6.11 -28.40 36.07
CA LEU A 143 6.54 -29.71 36.56
C LEU A 143 7.36 -30.44 35.48
N GLY A 144 8.63 -30.69 35.76
CA GLY A 144 9.57 -31.35 34.85
C GLY A 144 11.02 -30.99 35.18
N ASP A 145 11.97 -31.67 34.54
CA ASP A 145 13.37 -31.27 34.59
C ASP A 145 13.66 -30.13 33.58
N ARG A 146 14.80 -29.46 33.75
CA ARG A 146 15.32 -28.50 32.76
C ARG A 146 16.10 -29.22 31.64
N GLY A 147 15.50 -30.24 31.05
CA GLY A 147 16.09 -31.10 30.03
C GLY A 147 15.35 -31.07 28.70
N GLU A 148 15.94 -31.75 27.72
CA GLU A 148 15.39 -31.85 26.35
C GLU A 148 14.02 -32.54 26.32
N ALA A 149 13.74 -33.45 27.25
CA ALA A 149 12.44 -34.13 27.36
C ALA A 149 11.28 -33.15 27.62
N THR A 150 11.50 -32.14 28.46
CA THR A 150 10.51 -31.07 28.70
C THR A 150 10.31 -30.21 27.45
N LEU A 151 11.37 -29.91 26.71
CA LEU A 151 11.28 -29.18 25.44
C LEU A 151 10.53 -29.97 24.36
N ASP A 152 10.72 -31.30 24.29
CA ASP A 152 9.99 -32.20 23.38
C ASP A 152 8.48 -32.17 23.67
N ALA A 153 8.10 -32.18 24.95
CA ALA A 153 6.71 -32.09 25.37
C ALA A 153 6.08 -30.74 25.00
N ILE A 154 6.81 -29.64 25.23
CA ILE A 154 6.37 -28.28 24.85
C ILE A 154 6.24 -28.15 23.33
N GLU A 155 7.21 -28.64 22.57
CA GLU A 155 7.17 -28.66 21.11
C GLU A 155 5.94 -29.41 20.59
N THR A 156 5.69 -30.59 21.15
CA THR A 156 4.53 -31.42 20.78
C THR A 156 3.21 -30.69 21.08
N ALA A 157 3.10 -30.08 22.26
CA ALA A 157 1.91 -29.32 22.64
C ALA A 157 1.66 -28.12 21.70
N LEU A 158 2.71 -27.38 21.33
CA LEU A 158 2.63 -26.24 20.42
C LEU A 158 2.27 -26.67 18.99
N ARG A 159 2.88 -27.76 18.49
CA ARG A 159 2.54 -28.32 17.17
C ARG A 159 1.08 -28.79 17.10
N ARG A 160 0.55 -29.41 18.17
CA ARG A 160 -0.87 -29.78 18.27
C ARG A 160 -1.79 -28.57 18.17
N ARG A 161 -1.38 -27.43 18.73
CA ARG A 161 -2.08 -26.13 18.61
C ARG A 161 -1.83 -25.40 17.28
N ARG A 162 -1.22 -26.06 16.29
CA ARG A 162 -0.93 -25.53 14.93
C ARG A 162 0.11 -24.40 14.90
N TYR A 163 0.95 -24.27 15.92
CA TYR A 163 2.11 -23.39 15.86
C TYR A 163 3.20 -23.99 14.97
N ARG A 164 3.92 -23.13 14.24
CA ARG A 164 5.19 -23.50 13.61
C ARG A 164 6.28 -23.38 14.66
N VAL A 165 7.01 -24.45 14.87
CA VAL A 165 8.00 -24.55 15.95
C VAL A 165 9.38 -24.81 15.36
N HIS A 166 10.40 -24.16 15.92
CA HIS A 166 11.79 -24.37 15.54
C HIS A 166 12.74 -24.30 16.75
N ARG A 167 13.74 -25.19 16.75
CA ARG A 167 14.85 -25.19 17.71
C ARG A 167 16.05 -24.49 17.12
N HIS A 168 16.53 -23.44 17.78
CA HIS A 168 17.66 -22.65 17.29
C HIS A 168 18.97 -22.97 17.99
N ALA A 169 18.90 -23.27 19.30
CA ALA A 169 20.01 -23.62 20.15
C ALA A 169 19.53 -24.59 21.25
N PRO A 170 20.42 -25.40 21.85
CA PRO A 170 20.08 -26.26 22.98
C PRO A 170 19.38 -25.45 24.08
N GLY A 171 18.32 -25.99 24.68
CA GLY A 171 17.58 -25.26 25.72
C GLY A 171 16.59 -24.20 25.22
N THR A 172 16.49 -23.93 23.90
CA THR A 172 15.64 -22.85 23.37
C THR A 172 14.70 -23.33 22.26
N LEU A 173 13.48 -22.80 22.29
CA LEU A 173 12.44 -23.11 21.32
C LEU A 173 11.72 -21.80 20.93
N SER A 174 11.42 -21.67 19.64
CA SER A 174 10.64 -20.56 19.10
C SER A 174 9.38 -21.10 18.43
N ALA A 175 8.25 -20.44 18.65
CA ALA A 175 6.97 -20.82 18.08
C ALA A 175 6.17 -19.59 17.63
N GLU A 176 5.56 -19.69 16.46
CA GLU A 176 4.78 -18.62 15.84
C GLU A 176 3.47 -19.15 15.26
N GLY A 177 2.47 -18.27 15.17
CA GLY A 177 1.15 -18.56 14.60
C GLY A 177 0.49 -17.29 14.06
N GLY A 178 -0.69 -17.42 13.45
CA GLY A 178 -1.53 -16.27 13.09
C GLY A 178 -1.36 -15.69 11.68
N TYR A 179 -0.59 -16.34 10.79
CA TYR A 179 -0.36 -15.88 9.41
C TYR A 179 -1.62 -15.72 8.55
N LEU A 180 -2.71 -16.42 8.87
CA LEU A 180 -3.94 -16.43 8.09
C LEU A 180 -4.64 -15.07 8.03
N LYS A 181 -4.56 -14.25 9.09
CA LYS A 181 -5.22 -12.94 9.13
C LYS A 181 -4.71 -12.01 8.04
N GLU A 182 -3.39 -11.98 7.85
CA GLU A 182 -2.77 -11.10 6.85
C GLU A 182 -2.89 -11.66 5.42
N THR A 183 -2.94 -12.99 5.27
CA THR A 183 -3.27 -13.65 4.01
C THR A 183 -4.67 -13.28 3.51
N GLY A 184 -5.68 -13.27 4.39
CA GLY A 184 -7.06 -12.95 3.99
C GLY A 184 -7.19 -11.54 3.41
N ASN A 185 -6.55 -10.56 4.05
CA ASN A 185 -6.51 -9.19 3.53
C ASN A 185 -5.87 -9.13 2.15
N LEU A 186 -4.76 -9.86 1.93
CA LEU A 186 -4.07 -9.85 0.65
C LEU A 186 -4.87 -10.52 -0.46
N VAL A 187 -5.50 -11.67 -0.17
CA VAL A 187 -6.35 -12.39 -1.13
C VAL A 187 -7.51 -11.52 -1.60
N PHE A 188 -8.15 -10.77 -0.70
CA PHE A 188 -9.19 -9.81 -1.08
C PHE A 188 -8.71 -8.78 -2.10
N HIS A 189 -7.53 -8.20 -1.87
CA HIS A 189 -6.96 -7.22 -2.80
C HIS A 189 -6.58 -7.86 -4.15
N ILE A 190 -6.12 -9.11 -4.16
CA ILE A 190 -5.81 -9.84 -5.40
C ILE A 190 -7.11 -10.10 -6.18
N ALA A 191 -8.16 -10.55 -5.50
CA ALA A 191 -9.46 -10.86 -6.12
C ALA A 191 -10.16 -9.63 -6.75
N ILE A 192 -9.91 -8.42 -6.22
CA ILE A 192 -10.41 -7.18 -6.85
C ILE A 192 -9.72 -6.91 -8.20
N VAL A 193 -8.48 -7.38 -8.36
CA VAL A 193 -7.69 -7.18 -9.57
C VAL A 193 -7.92 -8.30 -10.59
N GLY A 194 -8.35 -9.50 -10.16
CA GLY A 194 -8.67 -10.63 -11.04
C GLY A 194 -9.23 -11.84 -10.31
#